data_AF-A0A3B4WFE4-F1
#
_entry.id   AF-A0A3B4WFE4-F1
#
_cell.length_a   1.000
_cell.length_b   1.000
_cell.length_c   1.000
_cell.angle_alpha   90.00
_cell.angle_beta   90.00
_cell.angle_gamma   90.00
#
_symmetry.space_group_name_H-M   'P 1'
#
loop_
_entity.id
_entity.type
_entity.pdbx_description
1 polymer ?
#
loop_
_entity_poly.entity_id
_entity_poly.type
_entity_poly.pdbx_seq_one_letter_code
_entity_poly.pdbx_strand_id
1 'polypeptide(L)'
;QPPKTKGKKAGKGRSSAVVDGLSTEEMSKDQLEEHIVRLREELDREREERSYFQLERDKIQAFWEISKRNLEETKAELRNRSREREEAEERHRVEITVYKQKLKHVLFEHHNAVSELKTDGVASASLIQNQHTRSELELQRDVQGLEAELREKKLHNDSHRCHALYHQSTVFPSVAVSTEIEVKYHTVTQSMAEAEGKKRRAEVNELEDRMKSRVATLMADHDRALRGAEEYYSAVQTKLLTDQRALKDELAEVQKQQARADRDLSAAQQENSRLRESLQEAERKLPELQKQLQDYNQAKAKMTSRAQVKVAEQELRDLSVEHELLLQAFEKVQQERDELLRKQAEAVVEVQRRSGLKELLLERKLAALTETLEKKEAQLCAALAATRQPAASSAANKLEELLERKQVTISGLQEDLARECQVSFQVSVVTARHHATVASRGR
;
A
#
# COMPACT_ATOMS: atom_id res chain seq x y z
N GLN A 1 -32.62 -35.73 11.24
CA GLN A 1 -32.46 -37.11 11.75
C GLN A 1 -31.05 -37.58 11.43
N PRO A 2 -30.19 -37.93 12.41
CA PRO A 2 -28.99 -38.72 12.15
C PRO A 2 -29.29 -40.21 12.41
N PRO A 3 -28.73 -41.18 11.66
CA PRO A 3 -28.80 -42.58 12.05
C PRO A 3 -27.65 -42.95 12.98
N LYS A 4 -28.03 -43.73 14.00
CA LYS A 4 -27.21 -44.30 15.08
C LYS A 4 -26.33 -45.47 14.62
N THR A 5 -25.09 -45.46 15.11
CA THR A 5 -24.25 -46.58 15.61
C THR A 5 -24.32 -47.98 14.99
N LYS A 6 -23.15 -48.53 14.65
CA LYS A 6 -22.77 -49.91 15.01
C LYS A 6 -21.31 -49.93 15.51
N GLY A 7 -21.16 -50.24 16.81
CA GLY A 7 -19.85 -50.53 17.40
C GLY A 7 -19.37 -51.94 17.03
N LYS A 8 -18.07 -52.05 16.77
CA LYS A 8 -17.32 -53.32 16.82
C LYS A 8 -16.27 -53.18 17.92
N LYS A 9 -16.42 -54.02 18.94
CA LYS A 9 -15.50 -54.24 20.05
C LYS A 9 -14.39 -55.16 19.54
N ALA A 10 -13.15 -54.70 19.50
CA ALA A 10 -11.99 -55.51 19.12
C ALA A 10 -10.92 -55.47 20.22
N GLY A 11 -10.52 -56.67 20.64
CA GLY A 11 -9.25 -57.08 21.26
C GLY A 11 -8.48 -56.08 22.11
N LYS A 12 -8.51 -56.31 23.43
CA LYS A 12 -7.54 -55.81 24.41
C LYS A 12 -6.21 -56.54 24.22
N GLY A 13 -5.47 -56.19 23.16
CA GLY A 13 -4.03 -56.40 23.08
C GLY A 13 -3.37 -55.15 23.65
N ARG A 14 -2.54 -55.31 24.69
CA ARG A 14 -1.67 -54.23 25.19
C ARG A 14 -0.63 -53.99 24.10
N SER A 15 -0.98 -53.20 23.10
CA SER A 15 0.02 -52.63 22.19
C SER A 15 0.87 -51.71 23.03
N SER A 16 2.15 -52.03 23.19
CA SER A 16 3.15 -51.06 23.65
C SER A 16 2.89 -49.75 22.90
N ALA A 17 2.63 -48.67 23.62
CA ALA A 17 2.42 -47.38 23.00
C ALA A 17 3.78 -46.99 22.41
N VAL A 18 3.93 -47.17 21.10
CA VAL A 18 5.11 -46.73 20.38
C VAL A 18 4.91 -45.24 20.15
N VAL A 19 5.79 -44.43 20.72
CA VAL A 19 5.83 -43.00 20.44
C VAL A 19 7.24 -42.66 19.98
N ASP A 20 7.35 -41.91 18.88
CA ASP A 20 8.61 -41.66 18.15
C ASP A 20 9.43 -42.91 17.79
N GLY A 21 8.77 -44.04 17.52
CA GLY A 21 9.42 -45.26 17.04
C GLY A 21 10.12 -46.09 18.11
N LEU A 22 9.99 -45.76 19.40
CA LEU A 22 10.51 -46.55 20.53
C LEU A 22 9.38 -47.11 21.40
N SER A 23 9.60 -48.32 21.94
CA SER A 23 8.67 -48.97 22.87
C SER A 23 8.68 -48.24 24.21
N THR A 24 7.51 -47.84 24.72
CA THR A 24 7.37 -47.20 26.04
C THR A 24 7.82 -48.08 27.21
N GLU A 25 8.06 -49.38 26.97
CA GLU A 25 8.58 -50.33 27.97
C GLU A 25 10.12 -50.32 28.09
N GLU A 26 10.85 -49.68 27.17
CA GLU A 26 12.33 -49.60 27.16
C GLU A 26 12.89 -48.25 27.61
N MET A 27 12.02 -47.23 27.75
CA MET A 27 12.42 -45.88 28.13
C MET A 27 12.59 -45.75 29.66
N SER A 28 13.64 -45.05 30.10
CA SER A 28 13.83 -44.75 31.53
C SER A 28 12.72 -43.81 32.04
N LYS A 29 12.50 -43.78 33.36
CA LYS A 29 11.50 -42.92 33.99
C LYS A 29 11.66 -41.44 33.55
N ASP A 30 12.90 -40.95 33.53
CA ASP A 30 13.21 -39.57 33.14
C ASP A 30 12.93 -39.32 31.65
N GLN A 31 13.22 -40.30 30.78
CA GLN A 31 12.89 -40.22 29.34
C GLN A 31 11.37 -40.21 29.10
N LEU A 32 10.61 -40.98 29.88
CA LEU A 32 9.14 -40.97 29.83
C LEU A 32 8.57 -39.63 30.32
N GLU A 33 9.12 -39.04 31.38
CA GLU A 33 8.71 -37.72 31.88
C GLU A 33 8.98 -36.61 30.84
N GLU A 34 10.16 -36.61 30.22
CA GLU A 34 10.51 -35.64 29.18
C GLU A 34 9.62 -35.78 27.94
N HIS A 35 9.29 -37.01 27.56
CA HIS A 35 8.39 -37.31 26.46
C HIS A 35 6.94 -36.90 26.76
N ILE A 36 6.47 -37.06 28.01
CA ILE A 36 5.17 -36.53 28.45
C ILE A 36 5.13 -35.01 28.33
N VAL A 37 6.22 -34.31 28.65
CA VAL A 37 6.31 -32.85 28.48
C VAL A 37 6.22 -32.47 27.01
N ARG A 38 6.97 -33.13 26.11
CA ARG A 38 6.91 -32.87 24.66
C ARG A 38 5.51 -33.06 24.09
N LEU A 39 4.83 -34.15 24.44
CA LEU A 39 3.45 -34.41 24.00
C LEU A 39 2.46 -33.36 24.51
N ARG A 40 2.67 -32.83 25.73
CA ARG A 40 1.83 -31.73 26.26
C ARG A 40 2.07 -30.44 25.49
N GLU A 41 3.33 -30.11 25.22
CA GLU A 41 3.67 -28.93 24.41
C GLU A 41 3.13 -29.04 22.97
N GLU A 42 3.18 -30.22 22.37
CA GLU A 42 2.58 -30.48 21.05
C GLU A 42 1.07 -30.35 21.09
N LEU A 43 0.40 -30.92 22.10
CA LEU A 43 -1.04 -30.78 22.28
C LEU A 43 -1.45 -29.31 22.46
N ASP A 44 -0.69 -28.54 23.24
CA ASP A 44 -0.96 -27.12 23.46
C ASP A 44 -0.69 -26.29 22.18
N ARG A 45 0.36 -26.61 21.41
CA ARG A 45 0.57 -26.02 20.07
C ARG A 45 -0.59 -26.33 19.12
N GLU A 46 -1.04 -27.59 19.04
CA GLU A 46 -2.18 -27.95 18.18
C GLU A 46 -3.47 -27.25 18.62
N ARG A 47 -3.67 -27.02 19.92
CA ARG A 47 -4.81 -26.24 20.45
C ARG A 47 -4.72 -24.78 20.04
N GLU A 48 -3.55 -24.17 20.15
CA GLU A 48 -3.29 -22.80 19.72
C GLU A 48 -3.51 -22.64 18.21
N GLU A 49 -2.99 -23.56 17.40
CA GLU A 49 -3.20 -23.58 15.95
C GLU A 49 -4.68 -23.72 15.61
N ARG A 50 -5.40 -24.66 16.24
CA ARG A 50 -6.84 -24.80 16.04
C ARG A 50 -7.59 -23.53 16.40
N SER A 51 -7.23 -22.88 17.51
CA SER A 51 -7.82 -21.61 17.93
C SER A 51 -7.54 -20.51 16.90
N TYR A 52 -6.31 -20.43 16.40
CA TYR A 52 -5.91 -19.48 15.37
C TYR A 52 -6.72 -19.67 14.07
N PHE A 53 -6.80 -20.90 13.55
CA PHE A 53 -7.58 -21.19 12.34
C PHE A 53 -9.07 -20.96 12.51
N GLN A 54 -9.61 -21.16 13.72
CA GLN A 54 -11.00 -20.83 14.04
C GLN A 54 -11.24 -19.32 13.91
N LEU A 55 -10.35 -18.50 14.49
CA LEU A 55 -10.43 -17.04 14.41
C LEU A 55 -10.28 -16.53 12.97
N GLU A 56 -9.33 -17.08 12.21
CA GLU A 56 -9.15 -16.71 10.80
C GLU A 56 -10.37 -17.09 9.95
N ARG A 57 -10.97 -18.27 10.19
CA ARG A 57 -12.22 -18.65 9.52
C ARG A 57 -13.36 -17.69 9.86
N ASP A 58 -13.53 -17.35 11.14
CA ASP A 58 -14.61 -16.46 11.58
C ASP A 58 -14.41 -15.03 11.04
N LYS A 59 -13.16 -14.57 10.93
CA LYS A 59 -12.78 -13.30 10.29
C LYS A 59 -13.09 -13.30 8.80
N ILE A 60 -12.73 -14.36 8.08
CA ILE A 60 -13.06 -14.52 6.65
C ILE A 60 -14.58 -14.54 6.45
N GLN A 61 -15.31 -15.26 7.30
CA GLN A 61 -16.76 -15.32 7.28
C GLN A 61 -17.39 -13.94 7.50
N ALA A 62 -16.91 -13.18 8.49
CA ALA A 62 -17.38 -11.81 8.74
C ALA A 62 -17.11 -10.89 7.54
N PHE A 63 -15.92 -10.94 6.95
CA PHE A 63 -15.61 -10.17 5.74
C PHE A 63 -16.51 -10.54 4.57
N TRP A 64 -16.79 -11.83 4.37
CA TRP A 64 -17.70 -12.28 3.33
C TRP A 64 -19.13 -11.77 3.56
N GLU A 65 -19.64 -11.83 4.79
CA GLU A 65 -20.98 -11.33 5.11
C GLU A 65 -21.11 -9.82 4.95
N ILE A 66 -20.09 -9.06 5.37
CA ILE A 66 -20.05 -7.60 5.16
C ILE A 66 -20.01 -7.29 3.66
N SER A 67 -19.12 -7.95 2.91
CA SER A 67 -19.00 -7.74 1.47
C SER A 67 -20.29 -8.10 0.73
N LYS A 68 -20.99 -9.14 1.17
CA LYS A 68 -22.28 -9.54 0.62
C LYS A 68 -23.37 -8.50 0.90
N ARG A 69 -23.48 -8.00 2.14
CA ARG A 69 -24.42 -6.91 2.48
C ARG A 69 -24.14 -5.66 1.67
N ASN A 70 -22.88 -5.22 1.61
CA ASN A 70 -22.49 -4.04 0.84
C ASN A 70 -22.84 -4.20 -0.66
N LEU A 71 -22.69 -5.41 -1.21
CA LEU A 71 -23.10 -5.70 -2.58
C LEU A 71 -24.63 -5.63 -2.77
N GLU A 72 -25.40 -6.11 -1.79
CA GLU A 72 -26.87 -6.05 -1.83
C GLU A 72 -27.38 -4.61 -1.68
N GLU A 73 -26.77 -3.82 -0.79
CA GLU A 73 -27.04 -2.39 -0.59
C GLU A 73 -26.73 -1.58 -1.85
N THR A 74 -25.53 -1.71 -2.41
CA THR A 74 -25.16 -0.99 -3.66
C THR A 74 -26.06 -1.39 -4.84
N LYS A 75 -26.48 -2.66 -4.93
CA LYS A 75 -27.48 -3.08 -5.93
C LYS A 75 -28.86 -2.44 -5.69
N ALA A 76 -29.29 -2.30 -4.45
CA ALA A 76 -30.54 -1.64 -4.10
C ALA A 76 -30.49 -0.14 -4.44
N GLU A 77 -29.39 0.53 -4.09
CA GLU A 77 -29.15 1.94 -4.45
C GLU A 77 -29.17 2.17 -5.96
N LEU A 78 -28.54 1.29 -6.75
CA LEU A 78 -28.57 1.37 -8.21
C LEU A 78 -29.99 1.26 -8.77
N ARG A 79 -30.83 0.36 -8.21
CA ARG A 79 -32.24 0.25 -8.61
C ARG A 79 -33.03 1.50 -8.25
N ASN A 80 -32.81 2.06 -7.06
CA ASN A 80 -33.47 3.28 -6.63
C ASN A 80 -33.09 4.46 -7.53
N ARG A 81 -31.80 4.65 -7.81
CA ARG A 81 -31.32 5.68 -8.75
C ARG A 81 -31.88 5.50 -10.17
N SER A 82 -32.10 4.26 -10.62
CA SER A 82 -32.76 4.02 -11.91
C SER A 82 -34.20 4.49 -11.90
N ARG A 83 -34.96 4.17 -10.84
CA ARG A 83 -36.34 4.62 -10.66
C ARG A 83 -36.45 6.14 -10.56
N GLU A 84 -35.59 6.77 -9.77
CA GLU A 84 -35.55 8.24 -9.66
C GLU A 84 -35.30 8.91 -11.02
N ARG A 85 -34.43 8.31 -11.85
CA ARG A 85 -34.19 8.78 -13.22
C ARG A 85 -35.44 8.62 -14.09
N GLU A 86 -36.08 7.46 -14.07
CA GLU A 86 -37.31 7.19 -14.83
C GLU A 86 -38.44 8.14 -14.40
N GLU A 87 -38.62 8.37 -13.10
CA GLU A 87 -39.60 9.31 -12.57
C GLU A 87 -39.29 10.76 -12.98
N ALA A 88 -38.01 11.15 -13.01
CA ALA A 88 -37.61 12.46 -13.50
C ALA A 88 -37.89 12.64 -14.99
N GLU A 89 -37.60 11.62 -15.81
CA GLU A 89 -37.93 11.62 -17.23
C GLU A 89 -39.44 11.73 -17.47
N GLU A 90 -40.25 11.00 -16.69
CA GLU A 90 -41.71 11.08 -16.81
C GLU A 90 -42.25 12.45 -16.36
N ARG A 91 -41.72 13.03 -15.28
CA ARG A 91 -42.04 14.41 -14.87
C ARG A 91 -41.74 15.41 -15.96
N HIS A 92 -40.54 15.33 -16.56
CA HIS A 92 -40.16 16.21 -17.67
C HIS A 92 -41.08 16.03 -18.88
N ARG A 93 -41.48 14.80 -19.23
CA ARG A 93 -42.44 14.55 -20.31
C ARG A 93 -43.79 15.22 -20.01
N VAL A 94 -44.31 15.06 -18.80
CA VAL A 94 -45.56 15.72 -18.38
C VAL A 94 -45.43 17.24 -18.47
N GLU A 95 -44.34 17.82 -17.95
CA GLU A 95 -44.09 19.26 -18.04
C GLU A 95 -44.09 19.76 -19.50
N ILE A 96 -43.39 19.06 -20.40
CA ILE A 96 -43.38 19.39 -21.83
C ILE A 96 -44.81 19.39 -22.41
N THR A 97 -45.62 18.39 -22.06
CA THR A 97 -47.01 18.34 -22.55
C THR A 97 -47.86 19.50 -22.02
N VAL A 98 -47.69 19.86 -20.75
CA VAL A 98 -48.39 21.00 -20.12
C VAL A 98 -47.96 22.31 -20.77
N TYR A 99 -46.65 22.54 -20.97
CA TYR A 99 -46.16 23.74 -21.64
C TYR A 99 -46.63 23.81 -23.09
N LYS A 100 -46.64 22.69 -23.81
CA LYS A 100 -47.20 22.62 -25.17
C LYS A 100 -48.68 23.01 -25.20
N GLN A 101 -49.47 22.56 -24.22
CA GLN A 101 -50.88 22.92 -24.12
C GLN A 101 -51.08 24.39 -23.76
N LYS A 102 -50.29 24.93 -22.82
CA LYS A 102 -50.29 26.36 -22.48
C LYS A 102 -49.96 27.22 -23.70
N LEU A 103 -48.94 26.84 -24.47
CA LEU A 103 -48.59 27.54 -25.70
C LEU A 103 -49.72 27.53 -26.73
N LYS A 104 -50.36 26.37 -26.94
CA LYS A 104 -51.54 26.27 -27.82
C LYS A 104 -52.68 27.18 -27.36
N HIS A 105 -52.93 27.23 -26.06
CA HIS A 105 -53.99 28.07 -25.49
C HIS A 105 -53.70 29.55 -25.72
N VAL A 106 -52.49 30.03 -25.39
CA VAL A 106 -52.09 31.43 -25.61
C VAL A 106 -52.16 31.80 -27.10
N LEU A 107 -51.71 30.92 -28.00
CA LEU A 107 -51.82 31.15 -29.44
C LEU A 107 -53.28 31.22 -29.91
N PHE A 108 -54.15 30.39 -29.36
CA PHE A 108 -55.58 30.40 -29.67
C PHE A 108 -56.26 31.68 -29.15
N GLU A 109 -55.95 32.10 -27.93
CA GLU A 109 -56.46 33.36 -27.36
C GLU A 109 -56.01 34.57 -28.19
N HIS A 110 -54.73 34.64 -28.55
CA HIS A 110 -54.24 35.72 -29.43
C HIS A 110 -54.92 35.70 -30.80
N HIS A 111 -55.11 34.52 -31.39
CA HIS A 111 -55.80 34.41 -32.67
C HIS A 111 -57.25 34.89 -32.60
N ASN A 112 -57.97 34.54 -31.53
CA ASN A 112 -59.35 34.97 -31.32
C ASN A 112 -59.43 36.48 -31.08
N ALA A 113 -58.60 37.02 -30.19
CA ALA A 113 -58.56 38.46 -29.91
C ALA A 113 -58.27 39.28 -31.18
N VAL A 114 -57.32 38.84 -32.02
CA VAL A 114 -57.04 39.50 -33.30
C VAL A 114 -58.24 39.39 -34.26
N SER A 115 -58.93 38.25 -34.26
CA SER A 115 -60.11 38.05 -35.11
C SER A 115 -61.27 38.94 -34.67
N GLU A 116 -61.54 39.03 -33.37
CA GLU A 116 -62.55 39.91 -32.77
C GLU A 116 -62.24 41.39 -33.06
N LEU A 117 -61.00 41.83 -32.84
CA LEU A 117 -60.59 43.20 -33.17
C LEU A 117 -60.77 43.53 -34.65
N LYS A 118 -60.52 42.57 -35.55
CA LYS A 118 -60.75 42.75 -36.99
C LYS A 118 -62.24 42.85 -37.30
N THR A 119 -63.09 42.00 -36.71
CA THR A 119 -64.53 42.06 -36.93
C THR A 119 -65.12 43.36 -36.39
N ASP A 120 -64.68 43.80 -35.21
CA ASP A 120 -65.11 45.06 -34.61
C ASP A 120 -64.66 46.27 -35.43
N GLY A 121 -63.43 46.22 -35.95
CA GLY A 121 -62.90 47.23 -36.87
C GLY A 121 -63.73 47.34 -38.15
N VAL A 122 -64.10 46.21 -38.76
CA VAL A 122 -64.96 46.19 -39.96
C VAL A 122 -66.38 46.68 -39.64
N ALA A 123 -66.95 46.25 -38.51
CA ALA A 123 -68.29 46.69 -38.09
C ALA A 123 -68.33 48.20 -37.82
N SER A 124 -67.31 48.74 -37.13
CA SER A 124 -67.16 50.17 -36.87
C SER A 124 -66.99 50.97 -38.16
N ALA A 125 -66.12 50.51 -39.08
CA ALA A 125 -65.94 51.15 -40.37
C ALA A 125 -67.23 51.16 -41.21
N SER A 126 -67.97 50.04 -41.22
CA SER A 126 -69.26 49.95 -41.90
C SER A 126 -70.31 50.88 -41.27
N LEU A 127 -70.35 50.98 -39.94
CA LEU A 127 -71.25 51.89 -39.24
C LEU A 127 -70.96 53.36 -39.60
N ILE A 128 -69.69 53.75 -39.58
CA ILE A 128 -69.25 55.10 -39.96
C ILE A 128 -69.59 55.39 -41.43
N GLN A 129 -69.33 54.44 -42.34
CA GLN A 129 -69.69 54.57 -43.74
C GLN A 129 -71.20 54.77 -43.92
N ASN A 130 -72.04 53.95 -43.27
CA ASN A 130 -73.49 54.06 -43.33
C ASN A 130 -73.99 55.42 -42.78
N GLN A 131 -73.39 55.92 -41.70
CA GLN A 131 -73.69 57.25 -41.16
C GLN A 131 -73.33 58.36 -42.15
N HIS A 132 -72.13 58.31 -42.75
CA HIS A 132 -71.74 59.27 -43.78
C HIS A 132 -72.67 59.24 -44.98
N THR A 133 -72.99 58.05 -45.52
CA THR A 133 -73.93 57.91 -46.64
C THR A 133 -75.31 58.48 -46.29
N ARG A 134 -75.78 58.27 -45.06
CA ARG A 134 -77.05 58.85 -44.60
C ARG A 134 -77.00 60.37 -44.55
N SER A 135 -75.95 60.95 -43.96
CA SER A 135 -75.79 62.40 -43.89
C SER A 135 -75.64 63.03 -45.28
N GLU A 136 -74.94 62.38 -46.20
CA GLU A 136 -74.84 62.83 -47.60
C GLU A 136 -76.21 62.86 -48.27
N LEU A 137 -77.04 61.83 -48.08
CA LEU A 137 -78.41 61.79 -48.61
C LEU A 137 -79.31 62.87 -48.00
N GLU A 138 -79.18 63.14 -46.71
CA GLU A 138 -79.89 64.22 -46.03
C GLU A 138 -79.49 65.58 -46.60
N LEU A 139 -78.18 65.86 -46.73
CA LEU A 139 -77.67 67.09 -47.34
C LEU A 139 -78.12 67.26 -48.81
N GLN A 140 -78.14 66.17 -49.59
CA GLN A 140 -78.65 66.22 -50.97
C GLN A 140 -80.12 66.61 -51.03
N ARG A 141 -80.95 66.11 -50.10
CA ARG A 141 -82.36 66.51 -49.99
C ARG A 141 -82.49 67.97 -49.60
N ASP A 142 -81.70 68.44 -48.65
CA ASP A 142 -81.71 69.84 -48.22
C ASP A 142 -81.31 70.78 -49.36
N VAL A 143 -80.28 70.44 -50.14
CA VAL A 143 -79.88 71.19 -51.34
C VAL A 143 -81.02 71.25 -52.36
N GLN A 144 -81.67 70.13 -52.66
CA GLN A 144 -82.81 70.10 -53.58
C GLN A 144 -83.98 70.93 -53.07
N GLY A 145 -84.26 70.88 -51.76
CA GLY A 145 -85.27 71.71 -51.10
C GLY A 145 -84.97 73.20 -51.22
N LEU A 146 -83.75 73.62 -50.89
CA LEU A 146 -83.29 75.01 -51.02
C LEU A 146 -83.34 75.50 -52.47
N GLU A 147 -83.00 74.65 -53.45
CA GLU A 147 -83.16 75.00 -54.86
C GLU A 147 -84.62 75.21 -55.26
N ALA A 148 -85.53 74.38 -54.76
CA ALA A 148 -86.97 74.55 -55.01
C ALA A 148 -87.50 75.84 -54.39
N GLU A 149 -87.15 76.13 -53.13
CA GLU A 149 -87.47 77.40 -52.48
C GLU A 149 -86.89 78.61 -53.22
N LEU A 150 -85.67 78.51 -53.74
CA LEU A 150 -85.06 79.57 -54.54
C LEU A 150 -85.83 79.79 -55.84
N ARG A 151 -86.30 78.73 -56.51
CA ARG A 151 -87.17 78.83 -57.71
C ARG A 151 -88.50 79.48 -57.36
N GLU A 152 -89.14 79.07 -56.27
CA GLU A 152 -90.40 79.66 -55.80
C GLU A 152 -90.25 81.15 -55.45
N LYS A 153 -89.19 81.53 -54.72
CA LYS A 153 -88.89 82.93 -54.41
C LYS A 153 -88.66 83.78 -55.65
N LYS A 154 -88.02 83.23 -56.69
CA LYS A 154 -87.87 83.92 -57.99
C LYS A 154 -89.21 84.17 -58.66
N LEU A 155 -90.09 83.15 -58.71
CA LEU A 155 -91.45 83.29 -59.25
C LEU A 155 -92.30 84.28 -58.44
N HIS A 156 -92.18 84.26 -57.12
CA HIS A 156 -92.84 85.20 -56.24
C HIS A 156 -92.35 86.64 -56.48
N ASN A 157 -91.03 86.84 -56.61
CA ASN A 157 -90.45 88.14 -56.94
C ASN A 157 -90.88 88.64 -58.32
N ASP A 158 -90.96 87.77 -59.33
CA ASP A 158 -91.50 88.13 -60.65
C ASP A 158 -92.98 88.51 -60.57
N SER A 159 -93.77 87.80 -59.76
CA SER A 159 -95.18 88.13 -59.48
C SER A 159 -95.31 89.48 -58.76
N HIS A 160 -94.44 89.76 -57.78
CA HIS A 160 -94.34 91.06 -57.13
C HIS A 160 -93.94 92.17 -58.10
N ARG A 161 -93.04 91.90 -59.05
CA ARG A 161 -92.67 92.86 -60.09
C ARG A 161 -93.84 93.14 -61.04
N CYS A 162 -94.63 92.12 -61.41
CA CYS A 162 -95.90 92.30 -62.13
C CYS A 162 -96.92 93.10 -61.32
N HIS A 163 -97.04 92.82 -60.03
CA HIS A 163 -97.93 93.54 -59.12
C HIS A 163 -97.46 94.98 -58.85
N ALA A 164 -96.16 95.25 -58.83
CA ALA A 164 -95.58 96.59 -58.69
C ALA A 164 -95.78 97.44 -59.95
N LEU A 165 -95.69 96.85 -61.14
CA LEU A 165 -96.09 97.51 -62.39
C LEU A 165 -97.59 97.84 -62.41
N TYR A 166 -98.43 96.99 -61.80
CA TYR A 166 -99.86 97.25 -61.60
C TYR A 166 -100.11 98.37 -60.56
N HIS A 167 -99.35 98.38 -59.45
CA HIS A 167 -99.44 99.42 -58.42
C HIS A 167 -98.83 100.78 -58.81
N GLN A 168 -97.95 100.83 -59.82
CA GLN A 168 -97.45 102.09 -60.39
C GLN A 168 -98.54 102.91 -61.09
N SER A 169 -99.75 102.34 -61.29
CA SER A 169 -100.95 103.00 -61.81
C SER A 169 -101.89 103.55 -60.74
N THR A 170 -101.67 103.32 -59.44
CA THR A 170 -102.66 103.73 -58.43
C THR A 170 -102.04 104.04 -57.07
N VAL A 171 -101.78 105.35 -56.88
CA VAL A 171 -101.86 106.12 -55.62
C VAL A 171 -100.84 105.82 -54.49
N PHE A 172 -100.10 106.88 -54.13
CA PHE A 172 -99.75 107.31 -52.76
C PHE A 172 -100.45 108.68 -52.53
N PRO A 173 -100.61 109.25 -51.30
CA PRO A 173 -99.92 108.93 -50.05
C PRO A 173 -100.77 108.94 -48.74
N SER A 174 -100.25 108.31 -47.69
CA SER A 174 -100.47 108.76 -46.29
C SER A 174 -99.30 108.26 -45.43
N VAL A 175 -98.46 109.18 -44.96
CA VAL A 175 -97.15 108.88 -44.34
C VAL A 175 -97.04 109.43 -42.91
N ALA A 176 -98.16 109.64 -42.21
CA ALA A 176 -98.14 110.30 -40.89
C ALA A 176 -98.57 109.41 -39.70
N VAL A 177 -99.19 108.25 -39.93
CA VAL A 177 -99.51 107.27 -38.85
C VAL A 177 -98.53 106.08 -38.84
N SER A 178 -97.78 105.87 -39.93
CA SER A 178 -96.84 104.76 -40.07
C SER A 178 -95.61 104.88 -39.16
N THR A 179 -95.10 106.09 -38.90
CA THR A 179 -93.87 106.28 -38.13
C THR A 179 -94.00 105.90 -36.65
N GLU A 180 -95.15 106.14 -36.02
CA GLU A 180 -95.35 105.77 -34.61
C GLU A 180 -95.57 104.27 -34.43
N ILE A 181 -96.28 103.65 -35.38
CA ILE A 181 -96.48 102.19 -35.42
C ILE A 181 -95.14 101.50 -35.73
N GLU A 182 -94.36 102.01 -36.68
CA GLU A 182 -93.02 101.53 -37.04
C GLU A 182 -92.07 101.60 -35.84
N VAL A 183 -92.06 102.68 -35.06
CA VAL A 183 -91.22 102.78 -33.86
C VAL A 183 -91.61 101.72 -32.82
N LYS A 184 -92.90 101.52 -32.55
CA LYS A 184 -93.37 100.49 -31.60
C LYS A 184 -92.99 99.08 -32.05
N TYR A 185 -93.19 98.75 -33.34
CA TYR A 185 -92.77 97.46 -33.90
C TYR A 185 -91.25 97.31 -33.90
N HIS A 186 -90.49 98.38 -34.15
CA HIS A 186 -89.03 98.36 -34.11
C HIS A 186 -88.53 98.07 -32.69
N THR A 187 -89.07 98.75 -31.67
CA THR A 187 -88.72 98.50 -30.27
C THR A 187 -89.04 97.08 -29.83
N VAL A 188 -90.22 96.56 -30.18
CA VAL A 188 -90.60 95.18 -29.86
C VAL A 188 -89.68 94.18 -30.57
N THR A 189 -89.42 94.38 -31.87
CA THR A 189 -88.53 93.52 -32.66
C THR A 189 -87.11 93.53 -32.09
N GLN A 190 -86.62 94.69 -31.68
CA GLN A 190 -85.30 94.84 -31.05
C GLN A 190 -85.24 94.12 -29.70
N SER A 191 -86.26 94.26 -28.85
CA SER A 191 -86.31 93.56 -27.55
C SER A 191 -86.36 92.03 -27.69
N MET A 192 -87.11 91.52 -28.68
CA MET A 192 -87.17 90.09 -28.98
C MET A 192 -85.85 89.58 -29.55
N ALA A 193 -85.21 90.36 -30.44
CA ALA A 193 -83.88 90.03 -30.98
C ALA A 193 -82.80 90.00 -29.89
N GLU A 194 -82.86 90.92 -28.92
CA GLU A 194 -81.96 90.94 -27.77
C GLU A 194 -82.18 89.73 -26.83
N ALA A 195 -83.43 89.36 -26.57
CA ALA A 195 -83.78 88.20 -25.74
C ALA A 195 -83.30 86.89 -26.39
N GLU A 196 -83.59 86.68 -27.68
CA GLU A 196 -83.09 85.54 -28.45
C GLU A 196 -81.55 85.53 -28.53
N GLY A 197 -80.93 86.70 -28.68
CA GLY A 197 -79.47 86.84 -28.64
C GLY A 197 -78.88 86.43 -27.30
N LYS A 198 -79.52 86.76 -26.17
CA LYS A 198 -79.11 86.29 -24.83
C LYS A 198 -79.27 84.78 -24.69
N LYS A 199 -80.36 84.20 -25.19
CA LYS A 199 -80.60 82.75 -25.16
C LYS A 199 -79.54 81.98 -25.96
N ARG A 200 -79.27 82.39 -27.21
CA ARG A 200 -78.21 81.77 -28.03
C ARG A 200 -76.84 81.86 -27.38
N ARG A 201 -76.49 83.01 -26.77
CA ARG A 201 -75.23 83.15 -26.03
C ARG A 201 -75.15 82.22 -24.82
N ALA A 202 -76.24 82.04 -24.08
CA ALA A 202 -76.28 81.11 -22.95
C ALA A 202 -76.10 79.65 -23.40
N GLU A 203 -76.78 79.23 -24.48
CA GLU A 203 -76.64 77.89 -25.05
C GLU A 203 -75.22 77.62 -25.57
N VAL A 204 -74.61 78.61 -26.23
CA VAL A 204 -73.19 78.53 -26.68
C VAL A 204 -72.26 78.39 -25.49
N ASN A 205 -72.42 79.19 -24.44
CA ASN A 205 -71.59 79.10 -23.24
C ASN A 205 -71.72 77.74 -22.55
N GLU A 206 -72.94 77.20 -22.44
CA GLU A 206 -73.17 75.88 -21.84
C GLU A 206 -72.53 74.75 -22.69
N LEU A 207 -72.60 74.86 -24.03
CA LEU A 207 -71.89 73.94 -24.92
C LEU A 207 -70.38 74.05 -24.76
N GLU A 208 -69.84 75.26 -24.69
CA GLU A 208 -68.42 75.49 -24.45
C GLU A 208 -67.97 74.91 -23.10
N ASP A 209 -68.72 75.11 -22.03
CA ASP A 209 -68.38 74.59 -20.71
C ASP A 209 -68.41 73.06 -20.67
N ARG A 210 -69.39 72.44 -21.35
CA ARG A 210 -69.42 70.99 -21.54
C ARG A 210 -68.24 70.48 -22.35
N MET A 211 -67.86 71.17 -23.43
CA MET A 211 -66.69 70.82 -24.24
C MET A 211 -65.39 70.97 -23.45
N LYS A 212 -65.21 72.07 -22.71
CA LYS A 212 -64.06 72.30 -21.83
C LYS A 212 -63.96 71.21 -20.75
N SER A 213 -65.07 70.86 -20.12
CA SER A 213 -65.13 69.76 -19.14
C SER A 213 -64.71 68.43 -19.75
N ARG A 214 -65.23 68.09 -20.94
CA ARG A 214 -64.88 66.85 -21.64
C ARG A 214 -63.42 66.79 -22.08
N VAL A 215 -62.84 67.92 -22.50
CA VAL A 215 -61.40 68.02 -22.80
C VAL A 215 -60.59 67.79 -21.52
N ALA A 216 -60.96 68.40 -20.41
CA ALA A 216 -60.27 68.22 -19.13
C ALA A 216 -60.32 66.77 -18.63
N THR A 217 -61.47 66.10 -18.71
CA THR A 217 -61.58 64.67 -18.34
C THR A 217 -60.73 63.80 -19.26
N LEU A 218 -60.76 64.06 -20.57
CA LEU A 218 -59.98 63.29 -21.54
C LEU A 218 -58.47 63.43 -21.29
N MET A 219 -57.99 64.65 -20.97
CA MET A 219 -56.59 64.87 -20.59
C MET A 219 -56.23 64.12 -19.31
N ALA A 220 -57.07 64.19 -18.28
CA ALA A 220 -56.82 63.49 -17.02
C ALA A 220 -56.75 61.96 -17.18
N ASP A 221 -57.58 61.39 -18.06
CA ASP A 221 -57.58 59.97 -18.38
C ASP A 221 -56.32 59.57 -19.17
N HIS A 222 -55.89 60.39 -20.15
CA HIS A 222 -54.64 60.17 -20.89
C HIS A 222 -53.42 60.26 -19.96
N ASP A 223 -53.36 61.28 -19.09
CA ASP A 223 -52.29 61.43 -18.12
C ASP A 223 -52.22 60.24 -17.15
N ARG A 224 -53.37 59.68 -16.77
CA ARG A 224 -53.43 58.48 -15.94
C ARG A 224 -52.91 57.24 -16.68
N ALA A 225 -53.30 57.07 -17.93
CA ALA A 225 -52.83 55.95 -18.75
C ALA A 225 -51.31 56.03 -18.99
N LEU A 226 -50.78 57.23 -19.25
CA LEU A 226 -49.34 57.46 -19.40
C LEU A 226 -48.58 57.13 -18.12
N ARG A 227 -49.03 57.61 -16.96
CA ARG A 227 -48.42 57.26 -15.66
C ARG A 227 -48.43 55.75 -15.41
N GLY A 228 -49.55 55.07 -15.70
CA GLY A 228 -49.63 53.62 -15.55
C GLY A 228 -48.64 52.86 -16.45
N ALA A 229 -48.44 53.35 -17.69
CA ALA A 229 -47.43 52.79 -18.58
C ALA A 229 -46.00 53.04 -18.08
N GLU A 230 -45.69 54.26 -17.62
CA GLU A 230 -44.39 54.62 -17.05
C GLU A 230 -44.06 53.79 -15.80
N GLU A 231 -45.03 53.60 -14.91
CA GLU A 231 -44.91 52.75 -13.71
C GLU A 231 -44.65 51.29 -14.09
N TYR A 232 -45.37 50.75 -15.07
CA TYR A 232 -45.15 49.40 -15.57
C TYR A 232 -43.74 49.21 -16.12
N TYR A 233 -43.28 50.10 -17.01
CA TYR A 233 -41.93 50.01 -17.57
C TYR A 233 -40.85 50.19 -16.50
N SER A 234 -41.05 51.12 -15.56
CA SER A 234 -40.13 51.32 -14.43
C SER A 234 -40.06 50.08 -13.53
N ALA A 235 -41.19 49.41 -13.27
CA ALA A 235 -41.23 48.18 -12.50
C ALA A 235 -40.51 47.03 -13.22
N VAL A 236 -40.75 46.87 -14.53
CA VAL A 236 -40.06 45.87 -15.36
C VAL A 236 -38.55 46.14 -15.38
N GLN A 237 -38.13 47.39 -15.55
CA GLN A 237 -36.71 47.76 -15.54
C GLN A 237 -36.06 47.51 -14.17
N THR A 238 -36.76 47.84 -13.08
CA THR A 238 -36.28 47.57 -11.73
C THR A 238 -36.10 46.07 -11.50
N LYS A 239 -37.09 45.26 -11.91
CA LYS A 239 -37.00 43.80 -11.82
C LYS A 239 -35.85 43.23 -12.65
N LEU A 240 -35.68 43.71 -13.88
CA LEU A 240 -34.57 43.28 -14.73
C LEU A 240 -33.21 43.58 -14.08
N LEU A 241 -33.07 44.76 -13.45
CA LEU A 241 -31.85 45.13 -12.73
C LEU A 241 -31.63 44.28 -11.47
N THR A 242 -32.68 43.93 -10.73
CA THR A 242 -32.54 43.02 -9.57
C THR A 242 -32.14 41.62 -10.01
N ASP A 243 -32.75 41.10 -11.07
CA ASP A 243 -32.45 39.77 -11.60
C ASP A 243 -31.01 39.73 -12.15
N GLN A 244 -30.57 40.78 -12.85
CA GLN A 244 -29.20 40.90 -13.33
C GLN A 244 -28.17 40.92 -12.17
N ARG A 245 -28.50 41.57 -11.04
CA ARG A 245 -27.63 41.57 -9.86
C ARG A 245 -27.57 40.18 -9.22
N ALA A 246 -28.73 39.54 -9.01
CA ALA A 246 -28.80 38.18 -8.46
C ALA A 246 -27.98 37.18 -9.30
N LEU A 247 -28.13 37.21 -10.62
CA LEU A 247 -27.36 36.34 -11.53
C LEU A 247 -25.84 36.62 -11.47
N LYS A 248 -25.43 37.87 -11.28
CA LYS A 248 -24.01 38.21 -11.09
C LYS A 248 -23.46 37.69 -9.76
N ASP A 249 -24.25 37.77 -8.69
CA ASP A 249 -23.86 37.27 -7.36
C ASP A 249 -23.78 35.74 -7.36
N GLU A 250 -24.74 35.05 -8.00
CA GLU A 250 -24.70 33.60 -8.21
C GLU A 250 -23.48 33.17 -9.02
N LEU A 251 -23.17 33.89 -10.11
CA LEU A 251 -21.97 33.62 -10.92
C LEU A 251 -20.68 33.76 -10.09
N ALA A 252 -20.58 34.80 -9.24
CA ALA A 252 -19.43 35.02 -8.38
C ALA A 252 -19.28 33.92 -7.32
N GLU A 253 -20.37 33.46 -6.71
CA GLU A 253 -20.33 32.35 -5.75
C GLU A 253 -19.97 31.01 -6.43
N VAL A 254 -20.50 30.72 -7.63
CA VAL A 254 -20.11 29.55 -8.40
C VAL A 254 -18.62 29.58 -8.75
N GLN A 255 -18.08 30.73 -9.18
CA GLN A 255 -16.64 30.89 -9.46
C GLN A 255 -15.78 30.64 -8.21
N LYS A 256 -16.22 31.12 -7.05
CA LYS A 256 -15.54 30.90 -5.77
C LYS A 256 -15.60 29.43 -5.34
N GLN A 257 -16.71 28.74 -5.58
CA GLN A 257 -16.83 27.31 -5.33
C GLN A 257 -15.94 26.50 -6.27
N GLN A 258 -15.89 26.84 -7.56
CA GLN A 258 -15.00 26.23 -8.53
C GLN A 258 -13.53 26.38 -8.10
N ALA A 259 -13.11 27.60 -7.74
CA ALA A 259 -11.74 27.84 -7.28
C ALA A 259 -11.37 27.09 -5.99
N ARG A 260 -12.35 26.79 -5.12
CA ARG A 260 -12.14 25.93 -3.94
C ARG A 260 -11.99 24.46 -4.36
N ALA A 261 -12.90 23.97 -5.20
CA ALA A 261 -12.83 22.61 -5.71
C ALA A 261 -11.53 22.33 -6.47
N ASP A 262 -11.03 23.29 -7.26
CA ASP A 262 -9.75 23.16 -7.97
C ASP A 262 -8.54 23.07 -7.01
N ARG A 263 -8.58 23.82 -5.89
CA ARG A 263 -7.55 23.73 -4.84
C ARG A 263 -7.60 22.38 -4.13
N ASP A 264 -8.78 21.92 -3.76
CA ASP A 264 -8.96 20.64 -3.09
C ASP A 264 -8.54 19.47 -4.01
N LEU A 265 -8.86 19.56 -5.31
CA LEU A 265 -8.41 18.60 -6.31
C LEU A 265 -6.89 18.60 -6.45
N SER A 266 -6.26 19.78 -6.50
CA SER A 266 -4.79 19.89 -6.58
C SER A 266 -4.10 19.34 -5.34
N ALA A 267 -4.63 19.61 -4.14
CA ALA A 267 -4.12 19.05 -2.89
C ALA A 267 -4.23 17.52 -2.85
N ALA A 268 -5.40 16.98 -3.25
CA ALA A 268 -5.62 15.54 -3.33
C ALA A 268 -4.70 14.87 -4.36
N GLN A 269 -4.42 15.51 -5.49
CA GLN A 269 -3.47 15.03 -6.49
C GLN A 269 -2.03 14.97 -5.94
N GLN A 270 -1.61 16.00 -5.20
CA GLN A 270 -0.30 16.04 -4.56
C GLN A 270 -0.15 14.98 -3.47
N GLU A 271 -1.21 14.74 -2.68
CA GLU A 271 -1.21 13.67 -1.70
C GLU A 271 -1.16 12.29 -2.38
N ASN A 272 -1.91 12.10 -3.47
CA ASN A 272 -1.88 10.86 -4.24
C ASN A 272 -0.48 10.58 -4.83
N SER A 273 0.21 11.60 -5.36
CA SER A 273 1.57 11.43 -5.86
C SER A 273 2.54 11.06 -4.74
N ARG A 274 2.46 11.72 -3.58
CA ARG A 274 3.28 11.40 -2.40
C ARG A 274 3.03 9.97 -1.91
N LEU A 275 1.76 9.56 -1.83
CA LEU A 275 1.40 8.20 -1.41
C LEU A 275 1.92 7.16 -2.42
N ARG A 276 1.80 7.43 -3.73
CA ARG A 276 2.38 6.58 -4.78
C ARG A 276 3.89 6.43 -4.65
N GLU A 277 4.62 7.52 -4.40
CA GLU A 277 6.07 7.49 -4.17
C GLU A 277 6.40 6.64 -2.93
N SER A 278 5.69 6.86 -1.81
CA SER A 278 5.89 6.07 -0.59
C SER A 278 5.60 4.58 -0.77
N LEU A 279 4.57 4.26 -1.57
CA LEU A 279 4.23 2.89 -1.91
C LEU A 279 5.33 2.25 -2.76
N GLN A 280 5.82 2.95 -3.79
CA GLN A 280 6.93 2.47 -4.61
C GLN A 280 8.21 2.25 -3.80
N GLU A 281 8.52 3.13 -2.85
CA GLU A 281 9.65 2.92 -1.94
C GLU A 281 9.47 1.69 -1.06
N ALA A 282 8.27 1.47 -0.52
CA ALA A 282 7.96 0.27 0.27
C ALA A 282 8.06 -1.00 -0.58
N GLU A 283 7.53 -0.97 -1.80
CA GLU A 283 7.63 -2.06 -2.77
C GLU A 283 9.08 -2.37 -3.15
N ARG A 284 9.96 -1.36 -3.26
CA ARG A 284 11.40 -1.54 -3.50
C ARG A 284 12.15 -2.13 -2.31
N LYS A 285 11.78 -1.75 -1.08
CA LYS A 285 12.40 -2.29 0.16
C LYS A 285 11.99 -3.73 0.45
N LEU A 286 10.82 -4.15 -0.01
CA LEU A 286 10.29 -5.49 0.21
C LEU A 286 11.23 -6.61 -0.30
N PRO A 287 11.73 -6.61 -1.55
CA PRO A 287 12.69 -7.61 -2.01
C PRO A 287 14.04 -7.52 -1.30
N GLU A 288 14.50 -6.33 -0.89
CA GLU A 288 15.74 -6.16 -0.12
C GLU A 288 15.63 -6.85 1.24
N LEU A 289 14.52 -6.62 1.95
CA LEU A 289 14.23 -7.27 3.24
C LEU A 289 14.03 -8.77 3.07
N GLN A 290 13.34 -9.22 2.02
CA GLN A 290 13.22 -10.65 1.72
C GLN A 290 14.57 -11.31 1.48
N LYS A 291 15.47 -10.66 0.74
CA LYS A 291 16.83 -11.14 0.52
C LYS A 291 17.64 -11.17 1.83
N GLN A 292 17.58 -10.11 2.64
CA GLN A 292 18.24 -10.08 3.95
C GLN A 292 17.72 -11.21 4.87
N LEU A 293 16.42 -11.47 4.87
CA LEU A 293 15.82 -12.57 5.63
C LEU A 293 16.28 -13.92 5.11
N GLN A 294 16.36 -14.09 3.79
CA GLN A 294 16.87 -15.31 3.17
C GLN A 294 18.34 -15.55 3.52
N ASP A 295 19.18 -14.51 3.43
CA ASP A 295 20.60 -14.54 3.79
C ASP A 295 20.78 -14.88 5.28
N TYR A 296 19.99 -14.26 6.16
CA TYR A 296 19.98 -14.57 7.59
C TYR A 296 19.59 -16.03 7.85
N ASN A 297 18.53 -16.52 7.21
CA ASN A 297 18.10 -17.91 7.34
C ASN A 297 19.16 -18.89 6.82
N GLN A 298 19.83 -18.58 5.72
CA GLN A 298 20.95 -19.38 5.21
C GLN A 298 22.15 -19.36 6.15
N ALA A 299 22.51 -18.20 6.70
CA ALA A 299 23.59 -18.08 7.68
C ALA A 299 23.26 -18.85 8.97
N LYS A 300 22.02 -18.75 9.45
CA LYS A 300 21.52 -19.52 10.60
C LYS A 300 21.58 -21.02 10.32
N ALA A 301 21.13 -21.47 9.14
CA ALA A 301 21.20 -22.88 8.73
C ALA A 301 22.64 -23.41 8.72
N LYS A 302 23.59 -22.61 8.21
CA LYS A 302 25.03 -22.92 8.23
C LYS A 302 25.60 -22.95 9.64
N MET A 303 25.20 -22.02 10.52
CA MET A 303 25.58 -22.03 11.94
C MET A 303 24.97 -23.21 12.71
N THR A 304 23.81 -23.72 12.28
CA THR A 304 23.19 -24.93 12.84
C THR A 304 23.79 -26.24 12.34
N SER A 305 25.01 -26.25 11.78
CA SER A 305 25.81 -27.49 11.66
C SER A 305 26.32 -27.97 13.04
N ARG A 306 25.46 -27.90 14.06
CA ARG A 306 25.62 -28.44 15.41
C ARG A 306 26.07 -29.90 15.40
N ALA A 307 25.76 -30.65 14.33
CA ALA A 307 26.30 -31.98 14.09
C ALA A 307 27.82 -31.98 13.83
N GLN A 308 28.33 -31.08 12.98
CA GLN A 308 29.78 -30.94 12.74
C GLN A 308 30.52 -30.47 13.99
N VAL A 309 29.93 -29.56 14.77
CA VAL A 309 30.50 -29.11 16.05
C VAL A 309 30.56 -30.27 17.05
N LYS A 310 29.49 -31.06 17.18
CA LYS A 310 29.48 -32.25 18.05
C LYS A 310 30.49 -33.31 17.63
N VAL A 311 30.67 -33.53 16.32
CA VAL A 311 31.68 -34.47 15.80
C VAL A 311 33.09 -33.97 16.14
N ALA A 312 33.39 -32.70 15.89
CA ALA A 312 34.69 -32.12 16.24
C ALA A 312 34.96 -32.13 17.77
N GLU A 313 33.94 -31.92 18.60
CA GLU A 313 34.05 -32.05 20.07
C GLU A 313 34.29 -33.49 20.52
N GLN A 314 33.78 -34.48 19.80
CA GLN A 314 34.03 -35.89 20.08
C GLN A 314 35.46 -36.26 19.66
N GLU A 315 35.88 -35.89 18.45
CA GLU A 315 37.25 -36.09 17.95
C GLU A 315 38.30 -35.46 18.88
N LEU A 316 38.05 -34.25 19.39
CA LEU A 316 38.95 -33.58 20.34
C LEU A 316 39.06 -34.33 21.67
N ARG A 317 37.95 -34.89 22.16
CA ARG A 317 37.93 -35.72 23.39
C ARG A 317 38.71 -37.01 23.18
N ASP A 318 38.47 -37.69 22.07
CA ASP A 318 39.16 -38.94 21.74
C ASP A 318 40.67 -38.69 21.60
N LEU A 319 41.08 -37.64 20.88
CA LEU A 319 42.50 -37.24 20.76
C LEU A 319 43.15 -36.89 22.10
N SER A 320 42.41 -36.27 23.02
CA SER A 320 42.92 -35.90 24.35
C SER A 320 43.21 -37.14 25.19
N VAL A 321 42.31 -38.13 25.14
CA VAL A 321 42.51 -39.44 25.80
C VAL A 321 43.69 -40.18 25.18
N GLU A 322 43.80 -40.21 23.85
CA GLU A 322 44.96 -40.81 23.17
C GLU A 322 46.26 -40.12 23.57
N HIS A 323 46.29 -38.80 23.65
CA HIS A 323 47.46 -38.04 24.09
C HIS A 323 47.86 -38.37 25.52
N GLU A 324 46.92 -38.43 26.46
CA GLU A 324 47.17 -38.81 27.85
C GLU A 324 47.71 -40.25 27.96
N LEU A 325 47.13 -41.20 27.21
CA LEU A 325 47.62 -42.57 27.17
C LEU A 325 49.05 -42.65 26.61
N LEU A 326 49.34 -41.86 25.57
CA LEU A 326 50.67 -41.81 24.97
C LEU A 326 51.71 -41.20 25.93
N LEU A 327 51.33 -40.15 26.67
CA LEU A 327 52.17 -39.56 27.71
C LEU A 327 52.49 -40.58 28.82
N GLN A 328 51.48 -41.30 29.31
CA GLN A 328 51.70 -42.36 30.32
C GLN A 328 52.60 -43.48 29.80
N ALA A 329 52.43 -43.91 28.55
CA ALA A 329 53.29 -44.91 27.93
C ALA A 329 54.74 -44.41 27.79
N PHE A 330 54.92 -43.14 27.40
CA PHE A 330 56.23 -42.51 27.30
C PHE A 330 56.93 -42.42 28.66
N GLU A 331 56.22 -42.02 29.71
CA GLU A 331 56.76 -41.99 31.08
C GLU A 331 57.25 -43.37 31.53
N LYS A 332 56.47 -44.43 31.27
CA LYS A 332 56.89 -45.81 31.58
C LYS A 332 58.15 -46.21 30.83
N VAL A 333 58.22 -45.93 29.53
CA VAL A 333 59.41 -46.25 28.71
C VAL A 333 60.64 -45.46 29.20
N GLN A 334 60.46 -44.21 29.63
CA GLN A 334 61.55 -43.44 30.24
C GLN A 334 62.02 -44.07 31.56
N GLN A 335 61.10 -44.50 32.43
CA GLN A 335 61.44 -45.19 33.68
C GLN A 335 62.21 -46.49 33.40
N GLU A 336 61.75 -47.31 32.45
CA GLU A 336 62.44 -48.55 32.05
C GLU A 336 63.85 -48.27 31.52
N ARG A 337 64.01 -47.25 30.67
CA ARG A 337 65.32 -46.80 30.18
C ARG A 337 66.23 -46.41 31.35
N ASP A 338 65.74 -45.60 32.28
CA ASP A 338 66.54 -45.08 33.39
C ASP A 338 66.93 -46.20 34.37
N GLU A 339 66.04 -47.15 34.61
CA GLU A 339 66.36 -48.36 35.37
C GLU A 339 67.42 -49.22 34.68
N LEU A 340 67.32 -49.40 33.36
CA LEU A 340 68.31 -50.16 32.58
C LEU A 340 69.67 -49.47 32.60
N LEU A 341 69.72 -48.14 32.45
CA LEU A 341 70.96 -47.37 32.56
C LEU A 341 71.58 -47.50 33.96
N ARG A 342 70.77 -47.43 35.02
CA ARG A 342 71.24 -47.66 36.39
C ARG A 342 71.82 -49.06 36.57
N LYS A 343 71.10 -50.10 36.13
CA LYS A 343 71.57 -51.50 36.19
C LYS A 343 72.85 -51.71 35.40
N GLN A 344 72.98 -51.07 34.22
CA GLN A 344 74.19 -51.12 33.42
C GLN A 344 75.38 -50.47 34.16
N ALA A 345 75.18 -49.29 34.75
CA ALA A 345 76.21 -48.61 35.53
C ALA A 345 76.66 -49.45 36.73
N GLU A 346 75.72 -50.05 37.46
CA GLU A 346 76.00 -50.97 38.57
C GLU A 346 76.80 -52.20 38.12
N ALA A 347 76.40 -52.82 37.00
CA ALA A 347 77.11 -53.96 36.44
C ALA A 347 78.54 -53.60 36.00
N VAL A 348 78.75 -52.42 35.41
CA VAL A 348 80.09 -51.93 35.02
C VAL A 348 80.98 -51.74 36.26
N VAL A 349 80.46 -51.09 37.31
CA VAL A 349 81.21 -50.91 38.57
C VAL A 349 81.52 -52.25 39.23
N GLU A 350 80.59 -53.21 39.21
CA GLU A 350 80.83 -54.55 39.75
C GLU A 350 81.93 -55.29 38.96
N VAL A 351 81.91 -55.22 37.63
CA VAL A 351 82.95 -55.80 36.78
C VAL A 351 84.31 -55.14 37.05
N GLN A 352 84.37 -53.81 37.14
CA GLN A 352 85.59 -53.06 37.47
C GLN A 352 86.12 -53.43 38.86
N ARG A 353 85.24 -53.59 39.86
CA ARG A 353 85.63 -54.05 41.20
C ARG A 353 86.19 -55.47 41.16
N ARG A 354 85.55 -56.39 40.41
CA ARG A 354 86.03 -57.77 40.26
C ARG A 354 87.37 -57.82 39.51
N SER A 355 87.57 -57.02 38.47
CA SER A 355 88.84 -56.95 37.75
C SER A 355 89.94 -56.33 38.63
N GLY A 356 89.66 -55.23 39.34
CA GLY A 356 90.61 -54.62 40.27
C GLY A 356 91.02 -55.56 41.42
N LEU A 357 90.09 -56.35 41.96
CA LEU A 357 90.41 -57.39 42.94
C LEU A 357 91.30 -58.50 42.34
N LYS A 358 91.09 -58.88 41.08
CA LYS A 358 91.94 -59.85 40.38
C LYS A 358 93.33 -59.28 40.11
N GLU A 359 93.43 -58.02 39.68
CA GLU A 359 94.70 -57.31 39.47
C GLU A 359 95.51 -57.26 40.76
N LEU A 360 94.91 -56.80 41.88
CA LEU A 360 95.57 -56.75 43.19
C LEU A 360 96.07 -58.13 43.65
N LEU A 361 95.32 -59.19 43.35
CA LEU A 361 95.71 -60.56 43.68
C LEU A 361 96.88 -61.05 42.80
N LEU A 362 96.89 -60.68 41.52
CA LEU A 362 98.00 -60.96 40.62
C LEU A 362 99.26 -60.18 41.01
N GLU A 363 99.13 -58.90 41.39
CA GLU A 363 100.24 -58.09 41.91
C GLU A 363 100.84 -58.71 43.18
N ARG A 364 100.01 -59.16 44.13
CA ARG A 364 100.48 -59.87 45.32
C ARG A 364 101.19 -61.19 44.99
N LYS A 365 100.66 -61.96 44.03
CA LYS A 365 101.30 -63.20 43.57
C LYS A 365 102.65 -62.91 42.90
N LEU A 366 102.72 -61.88 42.06
CA LEU A 366 103.95 -61.44 41.42
C LEU A 366 104.96 -60.99 42.48
N ALA A 367 104.58 -60.13 43.42
CA ALA A 367 105.46 -59.67 44.49
C ALA A 367 106.00 -60.86 45.33
N ALA A 368 105.15 -61.82 45.70
CA ALA A 368 105.58 -63.02 46.41
C ALA A 368 106.53 -63.89 45.57
N LEU A 369 106.26 -64.05 44.28
CA LEU A 369 107.15 -64.78 43.37
C LEU A 369 108.50 -64.07 43.22
N THR A 370 108.51 -62.73 43.06
CA THR A 370 109.71 -61.91 43.02
C THR A 370 110.52 -62.05 44.31
N GLU A 371 109.87 -61.98 45.48
CA GLU A 371 110.56 -62.18 46.76
C GLU A 371 111.14 -63.60 46.88
N THR A 372 110.42 -64.62 46.41
CA THR A 372 110.97 -65.99 46.39
C THR A 372 112.12 -66.13 45.41
N LEU A 373 112.07 -65.44 44.27
CA LEU A 373 113.15 -65.40 43.28
C LEU A 373 114.38 -64.73 43.88
N GLU A 374 114.23 -63.53 44.46
CA GLU A 374 115.31 -62.80 45.14
C GLU A 374 115.91 -63.61 46.29
N LYS A 375 115.08 -64.33 47.07
CA LYS A 375 115.57 -65.27 48.10
C LYS A 375 116.35 -66.43 47.50
N LYS A 376 115.89 -66.99 46.37
CA LYS A 376 116.58 -68.10 45.68
C LYS A 376 117.87 -67.63 45.02
N GLU A 377 117.90 -66.44 44.45
CA GLU A 377 119.08 -65.78 43.91
C GLU A 377 120.07 -65.47 45.03
N ALA A 378 119.64 -64.93 46.17
CA ALA A 378 120.49 -64.74 47.34
C ALA A 378 121.04 -66.07 47.89
N GLN A 379 120.22 -67.12 47.95
CA GLN A 379 120.66 -68.48 48.31
C GLN A 379 121.67 -69.06 47.30
N LEU A 380 121.47 -68.83 46.00
CA LEU A 380 122.40 -69.22 44.94
C LEU A 380 123.70 -68.44 45.03
N CYS A 381 123.65 -67.11 45.18
CA CYS A 381 124.83 -66.27 45.39
C CYS A 381 125.60 -66.68 46.65
N ALA A 382 124.91 -67.01 47.74
CA ALA A 382 125.54 -67.52 48.96
C ALA A 382 126.16 -68.92 48.77
N ALA A 383 125.46 -69.84 48.09
CA ALA A 383 125.96 -71.18 47.80
C ALA A 383 127.16 -71.16 46.82
N LEU A 384 127.12 -70.26 45.82
CA LEU A 384 128.23 -70.03 44.89
C LEU A 384 129.42 -69.35 45.57
N ALA A 385 129.19 -68.48 46.56
CA ALA A 385 130.26 -67.88 47.37
C ALA A 385 130.87 -68.86 48.38
N ALA A 386 130.10 -69.81 48.89
CA ALA A 386 130.55 -70.82 49.86
C ALA A 386 131.28 -72.02 49.22
N THR A 387 131.16 -72.23 47.90
CA THR A 387 131.70 -73.41 47.23
C THR A 387 132.77 -73.05 46.20
N ARG A 388 134.05 -73.13 46.61
CA ARG A 388 135.18 -73.19 45.67
C ARG A 388 135.42 -74.64 45.25
N GLN A 389 134.71 -75.13 44.22
CA GLN A 389 135.28 -76.09 43.25
C GLN A 389 134.33 -76.38 42.05
N PRO A 390 134.89 -76.67 40.86
CA PRO A 390 134.16 -76.70 39.59
C PRO A 390 133.85 -78.14 39.15
N ALA A 391 132.61 -78.59 39.30
CA ALA A 391 132.10 -79.79 38.64
C ALA A 391 130.57 -79.83 38.69
N ALA A 392 129.90 -79.04 37.86
CA ALA A 392 128.44 -79.10 37.73
C ALA A 392 127.92 -78.89 36.30
N SER A 393 128.75 -79.02 35.26
CA SER A 393 128.33 -78.78 33.87
C SER A 393 127.59 -79.97 33.24
N SER A 394 127.87 -81.22 33.60
CA SER A 394 127.18 -82.37 32.98
C SER A 394 125.80 -82.66 33.58
N ALA A 395 125.57 -82.24 34.83
CA ALA A 395 124.27 -82.34 35.49
C ALA A 395 123.34 -81.17 35.11
N ALA A 396 123.87 -79.95 34.94
CA ALA A 396 123.11 -78.80 34.47
C ALA A 396 122.56 -79.00 33.05
N ASN A 397 123.39 -79.47 32.11
CA ASN A 397 122.97 -79.68 30.72
C ASN A 397 121.87 -80.76 30.58
N LYS A 398 121.93 -81.84 31.38
CA LYS A 398 120.86 -82.87 31.38
C LYS A 398 119.55 -82.37 32.00
N LEU A 399 119.62 -81.43 32.96
CA LEU A 399 118.47 -80.81 33.57
C LEU A 399 117.84 -79.78 32.62
N GLU A 400 118.66 -79.04 31.89
CA GLU A 400 118.25 -78.06 30.87
C GLU A 400 117.59 -78.75 29.67
N GLU A 401 118.15 -79.86 29.18
CA GLU A 401 117.55 -80.65 28.10
C GLU A 401 116.23 -81.31 28.51
N LEU A 402 116.09 -81.72 29.79
CA LEU A 402 114.83 -82.19 30.35
C LEU A 402 113.80 -81.07 30.51
N LEU A 403 114.23 -79.87 30.92
CA LEU A 403 113.38 -78.70 31.03
C LEU A 403 112.91 -78.23 29.65
N GLU A 404 113.76 -78.23 28.63
CA GLU A 404 113.37 -77.93 27.24
C GLU A 404 112.38 -78.95 26.68
N ARG A 405 112.61 -80.26 26.90
CA ARG A 405 111.64 -81.29 26.50
C ARG A 405 110.29 -81.10 27.19
N LYS A 406 110.29 -80.82 28.50
CA LYS A 406 109.07 -80.53 29.25
C LYS A 406 108.40 -79.25 28.73
N GLN A 407 109.16 -78.22 28.39
CA GLN A 407 108.66 -76.96 27.86
C GLN A 407 108.00 -77.13 26.48
N VAL A 408 108.61 -77.91 25.57
CA VAL A 408 108.00 -78.25 24.28
C VAL A 408 106.69 -79.01 24.47
N THR A 409 106.65 -79.94 25.43
CA THR A 409 105.43 -80.70 25.73
C THR A 409 104.33 -79.79 26.29
N ILE A 410 104.68 -78.82 27.15
CA ILE A 410 103.75 -77.83 27.70
C ILE A 410 103.21 -76.91 26.60
N SER A 411 104.07 -76.42 25.70
CA SER A 411 103.63 -75.59 24.58
C SER A 411 102.67 -76.33 23.64
N GLY A 412 102.92 -77.61 23.34
CA GLY A 412 102.00 -78.43 22.54
C GLY A 412 100.61 -78.58 23.18
N LEU A 413 100.56 -78.86 24.49
CA LEU A 413 99.29 -78.95 25.22
C LEU A 413 98.56 -77.61 25.32
N GLN A 414 99.28 -76.48 25.36
CA GLN A 414 98.68 -75.14 25.33
C GLN A 414 98.06 -74.81 23.96
N GLU A 415 98.67 -75.24 22.86
CA GLU A 415 98.10 -75.10 21.52
C GLU A 415 96.86 -75.97 21.30
N ASP A 416 96.85 -77.19 21.85
CA ASP A 416 95.68 -78.07 21.81
C ASP A 416 94.50 -77.46 22.61
N LEU A 417 94.76 -76.93 23.80
CA LEU A 417 93.75 -76.26 24.62
C LEU A 417 93.22 -74.96 23.98
N ALA A 418 94.08 -74.20 23.30
CA ALA A 418 93.67 -73.01 22.55
C ALA A 418 92.76 -73.38 21.37
N ARG A 419 93.05 -74.48 20.66
CA ARG A 419 92.19 -75.00 19.59
C ARG A 419 90.82 -75.43 20.11
N GLU A 420 90.75 -76.16 21.22
CA GLU A 420 89.46 -76.55 21.82
C GLU A 420 88.63 -75.35 22.30
N CYS A 421 89.27 -74.35 22.92
CA CYS A 421 88.60 -73.10 23.31
C CYS A 421 88.01 -72.36 22.10
N GLN A 422 88.74 -72.31 20.98
CA GLN A 422 88.31 -71.64 19.76
C GLN A 422 87.12 -72.37 19.08
N VAL A 423 87.11 -73.70 19.11
CA VAL A 423 85.97 -74.50 18.65
C VAL A 423 84.74 -74.26 19.52
N SER A 424 84.89 -74.21 20.85
CA SER A 424 83.75 -73.95 21.75
C SER A 424 83.14 -72.55 21.55
N PHE A 425 83.98 -71.55 21.25
CA PHE A 425 83.53 -70.18 20.97
C PHE A 425 82.77 -70.10 19.64
N GLN A 426 83.25 -70.77 18.59
CA GLN A 426 82.54 -70.82 17.31
C GLN A 426 81.18 -71.53 17.43
N VAL A 427 81.09 -72.63 18.17
CA VAL A 427 79.81 -73.32 18.43
C VAL A 427 78.83 -72.37 19.10
N SER A 428 79.26 -71.64 20.13
CA SER A 428 78.43 -70.67 20.87
C SER A 428 77.89 -69.53 19.99
N VAL A 429 78.70 -69.03 19.05
CA VAL A 429 78.29 -67.98 18.10
C VAL A 429 77.28 -68.51 17.07
N VAL A 430 77.41 -69.77 16.64
CA VAL A 430 76.45 -70.41 15.72
C VAL A 430 75.09 -70.60 16.40
N THR A 431 75.05 -71.04 17.67
CA THR A 431 73.80 -71.16 18.44
C THR A 431 73.13 -69.81 18.66
N ALA A 432 73.90 -68.76 18.96
CA ALA A 432 73.37 -67.41 19.12
C ALA A 432 72.78 -66.85 17.81
N ARG A 433 73.44 -67.10 16.66
CA ARG A 433 72.90 -66.75 15.33
C ARG A 433 71.62 -67.51 15.01
N HIS A 434 71.52 -68.79 15.40
CA HIS A 434 70.31 -69.58 15.18
C HIS A 434 69.13 -69.03 15.99
N HIS A 435 69.33 -68.68 17.26
CA HIS A 435 68.30 -68.06 18.10
C HIS A 435 67.85 -66.67 17.59
N ALA A 436 68.77 -65.84 17.10
CA ALA A 436 68.42 -64.54 16.51
C ALA A 436 67.59 -64.68 15.21
N THR A 437 67.86 -65.72 14.42
CA THR A 437 67.13 -65.99 13.16
C THR A 437 65.75 -66.60 13.42
N VAL A 438 65.61 -67.37 14.50
CA VAL A 438 64.31 -67.90 14.94
C VAL A 438 63.43 -66.78 15.53
N ALA A 439 64.03 -65.82 16.25
CA ALA A 439 63.31 -64.67 16.80
C ALA A 439 62.85 -63.65 15.74
N SER A 440 63.54 -63.54 14.60
CA SER A 440 63.14 -62.64 13.50
C SER A 440 62.09 -63.25 12.55
N ARG A 441 61.90 -64.57 12.55
CA ARG A 441 60.85 -65.26 11.79
C ARG A 441 59.53 -65.40 12.56
N GLY A 442 59.49 -64.99 13.83
CA GLY A 442 58.31 -65.05 14.71
C GLY A 442 57.66 -63.69 15.01
N ARG A 443 57.96 -62.65 14.24
CA ARG A 443 57.28 -61.34 14.32
C ARG A 443 56.68 -60.95 12.98
#